data_AF-A0AA36MID0-F1
#
_entry.id   AF-A0AA36MID0-F1
#
_cell.length_a   1.000
_cell.length_b   1.000
_cell.length_c   1.000
_cell.angle_alpha   90.00
_cell.angle_beta   90.00
_cell.angle_gamma   90.00
#
_symmetry.space_group_name_H-M   'P 1'
#
loop_
_entity.id
_entity.type
_entity.pdbx_description
1 polymer ?
#
loop_
_entity_poly.entity_id
_entity_poly.type
_entity_poly.pdbx_seq_one_letter_code
_entity_poly.pdbx_strand_id
1 'polypeptide(L)'
;MGNPSEEKRRNRSFDGPSKALSFDPDHQEAQAFRKRLRSLCGKHGELKELMDSREFEKALEVVDSMLELCQDNTAMMASLYTERAKANVRLKDWRSVIKDVGQATYRNHSLVQPYLFRAQALQALERHEDAVKELESLMSWHPVESVYHKVEEAKFLLRKHKRKNYYEVLGVPSVASHLEIKKAYRERAAEWHPDKKSHLDEAARKNAEEMFKTIGEAYEILTDPAKKELYEKGYDLEGINEQIELKKRRTGCCNGRGGCC
;
A
#
# COMPACT_ATOMS: atom_id res chain seq x y z
N MET A 1 -2.64 -7.29 -19.17
CA MET A 1 -2.32 -8.14 -20.34
C MET A 1 -2.20 -9.57 -19.83
N GLY A 2 -3.06 -10.48 -20.32
CA GLY A 2 -3.13 -11.85 -19.82
C GLY A 2 -1.84 -12.63 -20.11
N ASN A 3 -1.39 -13.43 -19.15
CA ASN A 3 -0.15 -14.20 -19.27
C ASN A 3 -0.36 -15.37 -20.26
N PRO A 4 0.40 -15.45 -21.38
CA PRO A 4 0.23 -16.50 -22.41
C PRO A 4 0.34 -17.94 -21.87
N SER A 5 0.95 -18.11 -20.70
CA SER A 5 1.06 -19.38 -19.99
C SER A 5 -0.24 -19.86 -19.36
N GLU A 6 -1.14 -18.95 -18.96
CA GLU A 6 -2.46 -19.30 -18.42
C GLU A 6 -3.42 -19.77 -19.52
N GLU A 7 -3.34 -19.17 -20.70
CA GLU A 7 -4.16 -19.54 -21.85
C GLU A 7 -3.78 -20.93 -22.38
N LYS A 8 -2.47 -21.25 -22.42
CA LYS A 8 -1.97 -22.61 -22.70
C LYS A 8 -2.28 -23.65 -21.61
N ARG A 9 -2.46 -23.24 -20.36
CA ARG A 9 -2.93 -24.14 -19.28
C ARG A 9 -4.43 -24.42 -19.41
N ARG A 10 -5.23 -23.40 -19.77
CA ARG A 10 -6.67 -23.53 -20.03
C ARG A 10 -6.98 -24.48 -21.17
N ASN A 11 -6.26 -24.40 -22.29
CA ASN A 11 -6.49 -25.29 -23.43
C ASN A 11 -6.21 -26.76 -23.11
N ARG A 12 -5.22 -27.06 -22.24
CA ARG A 12 -4.94 -28.43 -21.77
C ARG A 12 -6.01 -29.01 -20.85
N SER A 13 -6.78 -28.17 -20.16
CA SER A 13 -7.88 -28.62 -19.29
C SER A 13 -9.07 -29.20 -20.07
N PHE A 14 -9.19 -28.89 -21.37
CA PHE A 14 -10.24 -29.41 -22.24
C PHE A 14 -9.93 -30.80 -22.82
N ASP A 15 -8.65 -31.16 -22.88
CA ASP A 15 -8.21 -32.42 -23.49
C ASP A 15 -8.66 -33.63 -22.67
N GLY A 16 -8.63 -33.54 -21.34
CA GLY A 16 -9.01 -34.65 -20.44
C GLY A 16 -10.43 -35.15 -20.67
N PRO A 17 -11.48 -34.33 -20.45
CA PRO A 17 -12.86 -34.75 -20.66
C PRO A 17 -13.21 -35.01 -22.12
N SER A 18 -12.62 -34.28 -23.07
CA SER A 18 -12.87 -34.55 -24.51
C SER A 18 -12.27 -35.88 -24.94
N LYS A 19 -11.11 -36.23 -24.39
CA LYS A 19 -10.46 -37.53 -24.61
C LYS A 19 -11.22 -38.65 -23.90
N ALA A 20 -11.71 -38.45 -22.67
CA ALA A 20 -12.57 -39.41 -21.99
C ALA A 20 -13.86 -39.70 -22.78
N LEU A 21 -14.52 -38.66 -23.30
CA LEU A 21 -15.72 -38.79 -24.14
C LEU A 21 -15.44 -39.37 -25.54
N SER A 22 -14.17 -39.36 -25.99
CA SER A 22 -13.79 -40.04 -27.23
C SER A 22 -13.68 -41.57 -27.05
N PHE A 23 -13.45 -42.04 -25.82
CA PHE A 23 -13.42 -43.46 -25.47
C PHE A 23 -14.78 -43.97 -25.00
N ASP A 24 -15.53 -43.15 -24.27
CA ASP A 24 -16.90 -43.44 -23.82
C ASP A 24 -17.78 -42.19 -23.97
N PRO A 25 -18.53 -42.08 -25.08
CA PRO A 25 -19.41 -40.94 -25.33
C PRO A 25 -20.52 -40.75 -24.31
N ASP A 26 -20.98 -41.82 -23.65
CA ASP A 26 -22.14 -41.81 -22.75
C ASP A 26 -21.76 -41.61 -21.28
N HIS A 27 -20.47 -41.41 -20.99
CA HIS A 27 -19.97 -41.15 -19.64
C HIS A 27 -20.56 -39.86 -19.05
N GLN A 28 -21.59 -40.00 -18.22
CA GLN A 28 -22.38 -38.89 -17.69
C GLN A 28 -21.54 -37.85 -16.93
N GLU A 29 -20.60 -38.29 -16.08
CA GLU A 29 -19.76 -37.36 -15.31
C GLU A 29 -18.81 -36.54 -16.21
N ALA A 30 -18.21 -37.17 -17.23
CA ALA A 30 -17.35 -36.49 -18.18
C ALA A 30 -18.13 -35.48 -19.04
N GLN A 31 -19.37 -35.80 -19.42
CA GLN A 31 -20.27 -34.85 -20.09
C GLN A 31 -20.63 -33.67 -19.18
N ALA A 32 -21.00 -33.93 -17.92
CA ALA A 32 -21.34 -32.91 -16.94
C ALA A 32 -20.14 -31.99 -16.65
N PHE A 33 -18.95 -32.58 -16.46
CA PHE A 33 -17.70 -31.84 -16.27
C PHE A 33 -17.35 -30.98 -17.49
N ARG A 34 -17.50 -31.51 -18.72
CA ARG A 34 -17.29 -30.73 -19.95
C ARG A 34 -18.26 -29.55 -20.05
N LYS A 35 -19.54 -29.75 -19.72
CA LYS A 35 -20.55 -28.69 -19.71
C LYS A 35 -20.20 -27.61 -18.69
N ARG A 36 -19.78 -28.02 -17.49
CA ARG A 36 -19.32 -27.12 -16.41
C ARG A 36 -18.11 -26.30 -16.84
N LEU A 37 -17.08 -26.93 -17.42
CA LEU A 37 -15.90 -26.24 -17.96
C LEU A 37 -16.26 -25.22 -19.05
N ARG A 38 -17.13 -25.57 -19.99
CA ARG A 38 -17.59 -24.63 -21.02
C ARG A 38 -18.28 -23.41 -20.41
N SER A 39 -19.16 -23.64 -19.44
CA SER A 39 -19.84 -22.58 -18.70
C SER A 39 -18.84 -21.65 -18.00
N LEU A 40 -17.85 -22.22 -17.31
CA LEU A 40 -16.78 -21.46 -16.64
C LEU A 40 -15.95 -20.62 -17.62
N CYS A 41 -15.62 -21.16 -18.79
CA CYS A 41 -14.88 -20.40 -19.80
C CYS A 41 -15.70 -19.25 -20.40
N GLY A 42 -17.00 -19.46 -20.63
CA GLY A 42 -17.92 -18.40 -21.05
C GLY A 42 -17.98 -17.27 -20.02
N LYS A 43 -18.23 -17.61 -18.75
CA LYS A 43 -18.26 -16.65 -17.64
C LYS A 43 -16.93 -15.93 -17.42
N HIS A 44 -15.80 -16.61 -17.64
CA HIS A 44 -14.51 -15.95 -17.56
C HIS A 44 -14.31 -14.89 -18.66
N GLY A 45 -14.82 -15.15 -19.87
CA GLY A 45 -14.84 -14.17 -20.96
C GLY A 45 -15.70 -12.95 -20.60
N GLU A 46 -16.92 -13.20 -20.13
CA GLU A 46 -17.85 -12.17 -19.64
C GLU A 46 -17.24 -11.34 -18.51
N LEU A 47 -16.64 -12.00 -17.50
CA LEU A 47 -15.94 -11.33 -16.41
C LEU A 47 -14.86 -10.37 -16.93
N LYS A 48 -14.07 -10.81 -17.91
CA LYS A 48 -13.01 -9.97 -18.49
C LYS A 48 -13.61 -8.73 -19.17
N GLU A 49 -14.67 -8.90 -19.95
CA GLU A 49 -15.36 -7.79 -20.61
C GLU A 49 -15.95 -6.79 -19.62
N LEU A 50 -16.57 -7.29 -18.53
CA LEU A 50 -17.10 -6.44 -17.44
C LEU A 50 -15.99 -5.69 -16.70
N MET A 51 -14.86 -6.34 -16.44
CA MET A 51 -13.70 -5.70 -15.81
C MET A 51 -13.08 -4.62 -16.71
N ASP A 52 -13.04 -4.85 -18.03
CA ASP A 52 -12.51 -3.90 -19.01
C ASP A 52 -13.46 -2.70 -19.22
N SER A 53 -14.77 -2.95 -19.20
CA SER A 53 -15.83 -1.92 -19.28
C SER A 53 -16.08 -1.18 -17.95
N ARG A 54 -15.41 -1.59 -16.86
CA ARG A 54 -15.53 -1.02 -15.50
C ARG A 54 -16.89 -1.23 -14.83
N GLU A 55 -17.65 -2.24 -15.28
CA GLU A 55 -18.90 -2.67 -14.66
C GLU A 55 -18.62 -3.64 -13.50
N PHE A 56 -18.00 -3.12 -12.43
CA PHE A 56 -17.45 -3.94 -11.36
C PHE A 56 -18.51 -4.67 -10.53
N GLU A 57 -19.69 -4.07 -10.30
CA GLU A 57 -20.77 -4.72 -9.57
C GLU A 57 -21.27 -5.98 -10.29
N LYS A 58 -21.49 -5.89 -11.61
CA LYS A 58 -21.86 -7.05 -12.43
C LYS A 58 -20.73 -8.08 -12.48
N ALA A 59 -19.48 -7.64 -12.52
CA ALA A 59 -18.32 -8.53 -12.45
C ALA A 59 -18.33 -9.36 -11.15
N LEU A 60 -18.75 -8.78 -10.01
CA LEU A 60 -18.88 -9.53 -8.76
C LEU A 60 -19.93 -10.65 -8.86
N GLU A 61 -21.09 -10.36 -9.46
CA GLU A 61 -22.16 -11.36 -9.67
C GLU A 61 -21.66 -12.53 -10.54
N VAL A 62 -20.93 -12.23 -11.62
CA VAL A 62 -20.32 -13.25 -12.47
C VAL A 62 -19.33 -14.09 -11.68
N VAL A 63 -18.45 -13.48 -10.89
CA VAL A 63 -17.47 -14.21 -10.06
C VAL A 63 -18.16 -15.10 -9.03
N ASP A 64 -19.21 -14.63 -8.36
CA ASP A 64 -19.96 -15.43 -7.39
C ASP A 64 -20.56 -16.67 -8.04
N SER A 65 -21.17 -16.49 -9.22
CA SER A 65 -21.71 -17.59 -10.00
C SER A 65 -20.63 -18.54 -10.56
N MET A 66 -19.37 -18.10 -10.67
CA MET A 66 -18.22 -18.96 -11.02
C MET A 66 -17.70 -19.73 -9.81
N LEU A 67 -17.69 -19.12 -8.62
CA LEU A 67 -17.29 -19.76 -7.37
C LEU A 67 -18.20 -20.94 -7.02
N GLU A 68 -19.51 -20.78 -7.22
CA GLU A 68 -20.48 -21.88 -7.09
C GLU A 68 -20.18 -23.04 -8.04
N LEU A 69 -19.73 -22.73 -9.24
CA LEU A 69 -19.30 -23.69 -10.25
C LEU A 69 -17.88 -24.21 -10.04
N CYS A 70 -17.16 -23.88 -8.97
CA CYS A 70 -15.75 -24.30 -8.75
C CYS A 70 -15.46 -24.80 -7.33
N GLN A 71 -16.47 -25.22 -6.57
CA GLN A 71 -16.32 -25.58 -5.15
C GLN A 71 -15.28 -26.69 -4.87
N ASP A 72 -15.04 -27.56 -5.84
CA ASP A 72 -14.08 -28.67 -5.82
C ASP A 72 -12.66 -28.29 -6.24
N ASN A 73 -12.46 -27.10 -6.84
CA ASN A 73 -11.15 -26.66 -7.35
C ASN A 73 -10.61 -25.49 -6.53
N THR A 74 -9.87 -25.82 -5.47
CA THR A 74 -9.27 -24.86 -4.53
C THR A 74 -8.36 -23.82 -5.21
N ALA A 75 -7.57 -24.25 -6.20
CA ALA A 75 -6.68 -23.36 -6.95
C ALA A 75 -7.45 -22.34 -7.78
N MET A 76 -8.51 -22.78 -8.48
CA MET A 76 -9.36 -21.89 -9.26
C MET A 76 -10.14 -20.92 -8.36
N MET A 77 -10.65 -21.38 -7.23
CA MET A 77 -11.29 -20.52 -6.24
C MET A 77 -10.35 -19.41 -5.75
N ALA A 78 -9.08 -19.72 -5.48
CA ALA A 78 -8.10 -18.72 -5.05
C ALA A 78 -7.93 -17.61 -6.09
N SER A 79 -7.84 -17.98 -7.38
CA SER A 79 -7.79 -17.01 -8.48
C SER A 79 -9.07 -16.19 -8.62
N LEU A 80 -10.24 -16.81 -8.46
CA LEU A 80 -11.53 -16.12 -8.52
C LEU A 80 -11.71 -15.11 -7.37
N TYR A 81 -11.35 -15.47 -6.13
CA TYR A 81 -11.33 -14.50 -5.02
C TYR A 81 -10.34 -13.37 -5.27
N THR A 82 -9.22 -13.64 -5.97
CA THR A 82 -8.27 -12.59 -6.34
C THR A 82 -8.87 -11.60 -7.36
N GLU A 83 -9.60 -12.08 -8.37
CA GLU A 83 -10.33 -11.20 -9.29
C GLU A 83 -11.48 -10.46 -8.61
N ARG A 84 -12.19 -11.11 -7.67
CA ARG A 84 -13.23 -10.45 -6.85
C ARG A 84 -12.64 -9.32 -5.99
N ALA A 85 -11.52 -9.58 -5.31
CA ALA A 85 -10.77 -8.58 -4.56
C ALA A 85 -10.37 -7.40 -5.44
N LYS A 86 -9.90 -7.65 -6.66
CA LYS A 86 -9.52 -6.60 -7.63
C LYS A 86 -10.69 -5.72 -8.03
N ALA A 87 -11.88 -6.29 -8.24
CA ALA A 87 -13.10 -5.52 -8.48
C ALA A 87 -13.47 -4.68 -7.24
N ASN A 88 -13.44 -5.27 -6.04
CA ASN A 88 -13.72 -4.58 -4.78
C ASN A 88 -12.73 -3.44 -4.48
N VAL A 89 -11.45 -3.57 -4.86
CA VAL A 89 -10.46 -2.47 -4.80
C VAL A 89 -10.90 -1.28 -5.65
N ARG A 90 -11.51 -1.52 -6.83
CA ARG A 90 -12.01 -0.45 -7.71
C ARG A 90 -13.24 0.24 -7.13
N LEU A 91 -14.09 -0.52 -6.45
CA LEU A 91 -15.26 -0.02 -5.71
C LEU A 91 -14.89 0.63 -4.37
N LYS A 92 -13.63 0.53 -3.94
CA LYS A 92 -13.13 0.98 -2.62
C LYS A 92 -13.84 0.31 -1.43
N ASP A 93 -14.41 -0.88 -1.62
CA ASP A 93 -14.92 -1.68 -0.51
C ASP A 93 -13.78 -2.48 0.14
N TRP A 94 -12.99 -1.78 0.96
CA TRP A 94 -11.79 -2.33 1.60
C TRP A 94 -12.07 -3.50 2.54
N ARG A 95 -13.27 -3.57 3.13
CA ARG A 95 -13.66 -4.67 4.01
C ARG A 95 -13.83 -5.97 3.22
N SER A 96 -14.54 -5.89 2.09
CA SER A 96 -14.70 -7.02 1.19
C SER A 96 -13.38 -7.45 0.56
N VAL A 97 -12.49 -6.51 0.23
CA VAL A 97 -11.12 -6.83 -0.24
C VAL A 97 -10.37 -7.70 0.77
N ILE A 98 -10.35 -7.31 2.06
CA ILE A 98 -9.64 -8.08 3.09
C ILE A 98 -10.22 -9.49 3.25
N LYS A 99 -11.55 -9.61 3.20
CA LYS A 99 -12.25 -10.91 3.27
C LYS A 99 -11.86 -11.81 2.10
N ASP A 100 -11.89 -11.27 0.88
CA ASP A 100 -11.58 -12.00 -0.35
C ASP A 100 -10.11 -12.42 -0.40
N VAL A 101 -9.20 -11.53 -0.01
CA VAL A 101 -7.78 -11.85 0.12
C VAL A 101 -7.57 -12.98 1.11
N GLY A 102 -8.22 -12.95 2.28
CA GLY A 102 -8.14 -14.04 3.26
C GLY A 102 -8.56 -15.39 2.67
N GLN A 103 -9.65 -15.41 1.88
CA GLN A 103 -10.11 -16.61 1.18
C GLN A 103 -9.11 -17.08 0.11
N ALA A 104 -8.51 -16.15 -0.64
CA ALA A 104 -7.50 -16.48 -1.65
C ALA A 104 -6.23 -17.06 -1.02
N THR A 105 -5.66 -16.39 -0.02
CA THR A 105 -4.40 -16.80 0.62
C THR A 105 -4.53 -18.08 1.44
N TYR A 106 -5.71 -18.34 2.02
CA TYR A 106 -5.99 -19.60 2.72
C TYR A 106 -5.90 -20.81 1.77
N ARG A 107 -6.33 -20.63 0.51
CA ARG A 107 -6.32 -21.69 -0.51
C ARG A 107 -4.99 -21.79 -1.26
N ASN A 108 -4.37 -20.65 -1.55
CA ASN A 108 -3.10 -20.58 -2.25
C ASN A 108 -2.25 -19.43 -1.71
N HIS A 109 -1.29 -19.77 -0.85
CA HIS A 109 -0.37 -18.82 -0.22
C HIS A 109 0.66 -18.25 -1.21
N SER A 110 0.91 -18.93 -2.35
CA SER A 110 1.92 -18.49 -3.31
C SER A 110 1.46 -17.32 -4.20
N LEU A 111 0.18 -16.94 -4.14
CA LEU A 111 -0.34 -15.81 -4.92
C LEU A 111 0.10 -14.49 -4.28
N VAL A 112 0.92 -13.71 -4.99
CA VAL A 112 1.41 -12.40 -4.50
C VAL A 112 0.33 -11.31 -4.54
N GLN A 113 -0.50 -11.31 -5.58
CA GLN A 113 -1.47 -10.24 -5.85
C GLN A 113 -2.46 -9.99 -4.69
N PRO A 114 -3.02 -11.02 -4.01
CA PRO A 114 -3.85 -10.83 -2.82
C PRO A 114 -3.17 -10.04 -1.69
N TYR A 115 -1.90 -10.33 -1.37
CA TYR A 115 -1.15 -9.61 -0.32
C TYR A 115 -1.02 -8.13 -0.66
N LEU A 116 -0.76 -7.80 -1.94
CA LEU A 116 -0.71 -6.42 -2.42
C LEU A 116 -2.06 -5.70 -2.29
N PHE A 117 -3.18 -6.38 -2.60
CA PHE A 117 -4.51 -5.80 -2.42
C PHE A 117 -4.86 -5.59 -0.95
N ARG A 118 -4.48 -6.51 -0.06
CA ARG A 118 -4.68 -6.34 1.39
C ARG A 118 -3.82 -5.21 1.94
N ALA A 119 -2.55 -5.09 1.53
CA ALA A 119 -1.71 -3.96 1.90
C ALA A 119 -2.32 -2.62 1.45
N GLN A 120 -2.83 -2.54 0.21
CA GLN A 120 -3.54 -1.37 -0.29
C GLN A 120 -4.80 -1.05 0.54
N ALA A 121 -5.61 -2.06 0.87
CA ALA A 121 -6.80 -1.91 1.70
C ALA A 121 -6.45 -1.44 3.13
N LEU A 122 -5.39 -1.98 3.72
CA LEU A 122 -4.91 -1.58 5.05
C LEU A 122 -4.44 -0.12 5.06
N GLN A 123 -3.70 0.33 4.03
CA GLN A 123 -3.31 1.73 3.88
C GLN A 123 -4.52 2.66 3.75
N ALA A 124 -5.54 2.26 2.97
CA ALA A 124 -6.76 3.06 2.81
C ALA A 124 -7.61 3.13 4.10
N LEU A 125 -7.42 2.19 5.02
CA LEU A 125 -8.03 2.16 6.35
C LEU A 125 -7.13 2.77 7.43
N GLU A 126 -6.07 3.49 7.06
CA GLU A 126 -5.09 4.11 7.97
C GLU A 126 -4.33 3.13 8.88
N ARG A 127 -4.40 1.82 8.59
CA ARG A 127 -3.68 0.76 9.29
C ARG A 127 -2.28 0.58 8.70
N HIS A 128 -1.49 1.66 8.70
CA HIS A 128 -0.19 1.70 8.04
C HIS A 128 0.83 0.71 8.60
N GLU A 129 0.80 0.44 9.91
CA GLU A 129 1.69 -0.55 10.54
C GLU A 129 1.44 -1.96 10.01
N ASP A 130 0.18 -2.36 9.91
CA ASP A 130 -0.21 -3.67 9.41
C ASP A 130 0.15 -3.81 7.94
N ALA A 131 -0.01 -2.74 7.14
CA ALA A 131 0.39 -2.72 5.73
C ALA A 131 1.90 -2.93 5.55
N VAL A 132 2.74 -2.31 6.39
CA VAL A 132 4.19 -2.51 6.34
C VAL A 132 4.55 -3.95 6.69
N LYS A 133 3.99 -4.50 7.79
CA LYS A 133 4.24 -5.89 8.20
C LYS A 133 3.87 -6.89 7.12
N GLU A 134 2.72 -6.68 6.47
CA GLU A 134 2.23 -7.50 5.37
C GLU A 134 3.23 -7.51 4.18
N LEU A 135 3.69 -6.33 3.78
CA LEU A 135 4.62 -6.19 2.64
C LEU A 135 6.03 -6.68 2.97
N GLU A 136 6.50 -6.51 4.21
CA GLU A 136 7.77 -7.08 4.67
C GLU A 136 7.71 -8.60 4.71
N SER A 137 6.60 -9.17 5.19
CA SER A 137 6.36 -10.61 5.13
C SER A 137 6.40 -11.08 3.67
N LEU A 138 5.71 -10.41 2.76
CA LEU A 138 5.75 -10.70 1.33
C LEU A 138 7.18 -10.63 0.75
N MET A 139 7.95 -9.60 1.11
CA MET A 139 9.33 -9.42 0.65
C MET A 139 10.26 -10.57 1.08
N SER A 140 10.00 -11.18 2.24
CA SER A 140 10.85 -12.25 2.76
C SER A 140 10.86 -13.51 1.89
N TRP A 141 9.73 -13.84 1.24
CA TRP A 141 9.61 -15.02 0.37
C TRP A 141 9.43 -14.67 -1.10
N HIS A 142 9.21 -13.39 -1.45
CA HIS A 142 9.13 -12.90 -2.82
C HIS A 142 9.94 -11.60 -3.03
N PRO A 143 11.28 -11.66 -2.95
CA PRO A 143 12.16 -10.49 -2.97
C PRO A 143 12.37 -9.96 -4.40
N VAL A 144 11.37 -9.27 -4.92
CA VAL A 144 11.43 -8.60 -6.24
C VAL A 144 11.41 -7.09 -6.07
N GLU A 145 12.05 -6.38 -7.00
CA GLU A 145 12.17 -4.92 -6.98
C GLU A 145 10.81 -4.20 -6.85
N SER A 146 9.77 -4.70 -7.53
CA SER A 146 8.42 -4.13 -7.43
C SER A 146 7.81 -4.23 -6.02
N VAL A 147 8.11 -5.30 -5.27
CA VAL A 147 7.68 -5.47 -3.87
C VAL A 147 8.50 -4.58 -2.96
N TYR A 148 9.82 -4.48 -3.20
CA TYR A 148 10.68 -3.55 -2.46
C TYR A 148 10.17 -2.11 -2.52
N HIS A 149 9.83 -1.62 -3.72
CA HIS A 149 9.25 -0.28 -3.85
C HIS A 149 7.94 -0.10 -3.09
N LYS A 150 7.10 -1.14 -3.01
CA LYS A 150 5.87 -1.12 -2.22
C LYS A 150 6.14 -1.07 -0.72
N VAL A 151 7.14 -1.80 -0.24
CA VAL A 151 7.58 -1.76 1.17
C VAL A 151 8.07 -0.36 1.52
N GLU A 152 8.93 0.24 0.70
CA GLU A 152 9.45 1.59 0.94
C GLU A 152 8.35 2.65 0.89
N GLU A 153 7.42 2.56 -0.08
CA GLU A 153 6.23 3.40 -0.15
C GLU A 153 5.38 3.28 1.14
N ALA A 154 5.13 2.07 1.61
CA ALA A 154 4.36 1.83 2.83
C ALA A 154 5.08 2.37 4.09
N LYS A 155 6.40 2.18 4.18
CA LYS A 155 7.22 2.72 5.27
C LYS A 155 7.22 4.24 5.27
N PHE A 156 7.30 4.87 4.10
CA PHE A 156 7.21 6.31 3.95
C PHE A 156 5.85 6.83 4.44
N LEU A 157 4.75 6.19 4.04
CA LEU A 157 3.41 6.55 4.52
C LEU A 157 3.27 6.39 6.03
N LEU A 158 3.81 5.31 6.60
CA LEU A 158 3.82 5.09 8.03
C LEU A 158 4.57 6.20 8.79
N ARG A 159 5.76 6.59 8.31
CA ARG A 159 6.52 7.71 8.90
C ARG A 159 5.77 9.03 8.74
N LYS A 160 5.18 9.28 7.57
CA LYS A 160 4.35 10.46 7.29
C LYS A 160 3.14 10.56 8.23
N HIS A 161 2.52 9.45 8.58
CA HIS A 161 1.39 9.40 9.51
C HIS A 161 1.82 9.55 10.97
N LYS A 162 2.96 8.97 11.36
CA LYS A 162 3.48 9.03 12.75
C LYS A 162 4.15 10.35 13.11
N ARG A 163 4.57 11.15 12.13
CA ARG A 163 5.27 12.42 12.38
C ARG A 163 4.36 13.42 13.09
N LYS A 164 4.97 14.29 13.89
CA LYS A 164 4.28 15.39 14.55
C LYS A 164 3.88 16.47 13.54
N ASN A 165 2.71 17.07 13.72
CA ASN A 165 2.30 18.23 12.96
C ASN A 165 2.94 19.49 13.54
N TYR A 166 4.01 20.01 12.91
CA TYR A 166 4.76 21.15 13.43
C TYR A 166 3.96 22.46 13.43
N TYR A 167 2.99 22.58 12.53
CA TYR A 167 2.06 23.72 12.54
C TYR A 167 1.18 23.70 13.81
N GLU A 168 0.66 22.53 14.19
CA GLU A 168 -0.10 22.36 15.43
C GLU A 168 0.78 22.54 16.68
N VAL A 169 2.03 22.06 16.65
CA VAL A 169 3.01 22.25 17.74
C VAL A 169 3.31 23.73 17.98
N LEU A 170 3.32 24.57 16.93
CA LEU A 170 3.47 26.02 17.08
C LEU A 170 2.13 26.74 17.30
N GLY A 171 0.99 26.08 17.03
CA GLY A 171 -0.33 26.68 17.14
C GLY A 171 -0.66 27.65 16.00
N VAL A 172 -0.09 27.43 14.81
CA VAL A 172 -0.29 28.27 13.63
C VAL A 172 -0.98 27.48 12.52
N PRO A 173 -1.74 28.14 11.62
CA PRO A 173 -2.31 27.46 10.47
C PRO A 173 -1.20 27.03 9.49
N SER A 174 -1.50 26.03 8.64
CA SER A 174 -0.57 25.56 7.60
C SER A 174 -0.17 26.63 6.58
N VAL A 175 -0.99 27.67 6.43
CA VAL A 175 -0.76 28.82 5.55
C VAL A 175 0.00 29.97 6.23
N ALA A 176 0.46 29.79 7.46
CA ALA A 176 1.11 30.86 8.23
C ALA A 176 2.38 31.40 7.54
N SER A 177 2.55 32.71 7.63
CA SER A 177 3.73 33.43 7.15
C SER A 177 4.94 33.20 8.06
N HIS A 178 6.14 33.44 7.56
CA HIS A 178 7.38 33.34 8.36
C HIS A 178 7.37 34.25 9.60
N LEU A 179 6.71 35.42 9.52
CA LEU A 179 6.59 36.33 10.65
C LEU A 179 5.69 35.76 11.76
N GLU A 180 4.57 35.14 11.39
CA GLU A 180 3.66 34.47 12.32
C GLU A 180 4.32 33.26 12.97
N ILE A 181 5.02 32.43 12.19
CA ILE A 181 5.78 31.28 12.69
C ILE A 181 6.83 31.74 13.71
N LYS A 182 7.57 32.81 13.41
CA LYS A 182 8.58 33.38 14.32
C LYS A 182 7.98 33.95 15.59
N LYS A 183 6.81 34.60 15.49
CA LYS A 183 6.09 35.13 16.66
C LYS A 183 5.61 33.99 17.56
N ALA A 184 4.93 33.00 16.98
CA ALA A 184 4.42 31.83 17.69
C ALA A 184 5.54 31.02 18.37
N TYR A 185 6.68 30.85 17.69
CA TYR A 185 7.86 30.23 18.28
C TYR A 185 8.33 30.94 19.55
N ARG A 186 8.44 32.28 19.54
CA ARG A 186 8.87 33.05 20.72
C ARG A 186 7.90 32.90 21.90
N GLU A 187 6.60 32.94 21.61
CA GLU A 187 5.55 32.79 22.62
C GLU A 187 5.60 31.39 23.25
N ARG A 188 5.61 30.34 22.41
CA ARG A 188 5.69 28.93 22.85
C ARG A 188 7.00 28.61 23.56
N ALA A 189 8.14 29.07 23.06
CA ALA A 189 9.44 28.85 23.68
C ALA A 189 9.50 29.51 25.07
N ALA A 190 8.92 30.69 25.26
CA ALA A 190 8.87 31.37 26.54
C ALA A 190 7.90 30.73 27.54
N GLU A 191 6.88 30.03 27.05
CA GLU A 191 5.92 29.25 27.86
C GLU A 191 6.52 27.91 28.33
N TRP A 192 7.21 27.21 27.43
CA TRP A 192 7.79 25.89 27.67
C TRP A 192 9.24 25.91 28.15
N HIS A 193 9.78 27.08 28.48
CA HIS A 193 11.17 27.22 28.92
C HIS A 193 11.44 26.45 30.24
N PRO A 194 12.54 25.67 30.32
CA PRO A 194 12.83 24.84 31.50
C PRO A 194 13.00 25.67 32.78
N ASP A 195 13.50 26.91 32.68
CA ASP A 195 13.63 27.83 33.82
C ASP A 195 12.29 28.14 34.50
N LYS A 196 11.23 28.39 33.72
CA LYS A 196 9.89 28.66 34.27
C LYS A 196 9.19 27.40 34.78
N LYS A 197 9.61 26.22 34.32
CA LYS A 197 9.04 24.91 34.69
C LYS A 197 9.91 24.14 35.69
N SER A 198 10.92 24.80 36.25
CA SER A 198 11.89 24.24 37.21
C SER A 198 11.27 23.83 38.56
N HIS A 199 10.11 24.39 38.89
CA HIS A 199 9.38 24.13 40.14
C HIS A 199 8.39 22.95 40.05
N LEU A 200 8.23 22.34 38.88
CA LEU A 200 7.30 21.23 38.66
C LEU A 200 7.94 19.88 38.97
N ASP A 201 7.11 18.87 39.22
CA ASP A 201 7.56 17.49 39.40
C ASP A 201 8.40 17.00 38.21
N GLU A 202 9.30 16.05 38.49
CA GLU A 202 10.27 15.51 37.53
C GLU A 202 9.62 15.02 36.22
N ALA A 203 8.42 14.43 36.29
CA ALA A 203 7.67 14.01 35.11
C ALA A 203 7.20 15.20 34.25
N ALA A 204 6.75 16.29 34.88
CA ALA A 204 6.32 17.50 34.19
C ALA A 204 7.52 18.29 33.63
N ARG A 205 8.68 18.24 34.30
CA ARG A 205 9.94 18.81 33.80
C ARG A 205 10.41 18.12 32.52
N LYS A 206 10.36 16.78 32.48
CA LYS A 206 10.69 16.01 31.27
C LYS A 206 9.76 16.31 30.10
N ASN A 207 8.45 16.36 30.34
CA ASN A 207 7.48 16.73 29.32
C ASN A 207 7.73 18.16 28.79
N ALA A 208 8.07 19.09 29.68
CA ALA A 208 8.43 20.45 29.28
C ALA A 208 9.65 20.50 28.35
N GLU A 209 10.68 19.72 28.66
CA GLU A 209 11.90 19.62 27.87
C GLU A 209 11.63 19.00 26.49
N GLU A 210 10.83 17.94 26.42
CA GLU A 210 10.42 17.31 25.15
C GLU A 210 9.60 18.27 24.27
N MET A 211 8.68 19.02 24.88
CA MET A 211 7.88 20.02 24.17
C MET A 211 8.76 21.18 23.68
N PHE A 212 9.66 21.69 24.51
CA PHE A 212 10.59 22.75 24.14
C PHE A 212 11.48 22.32 22.96
N LYS A 213 12.01 21.08 22.99
CA LYS A 213 12.78 20.51 21.89
C LYS A 213 11.94 20.41 20.61
N THR A 214 10.71 19.92 20.71
CA THR A 214 9.80 19.79 19.55
C THR A 214 9.45 21.17 18.96
N ILE A 215 9.29 22.21 19.79
CA ILE A 215 9.05 23.60 19.34
C ILE A 215 10.26 24.15 18.59
N GLY A 216 11.48 23.88 19.06
CA GLY A 216 12.72 24.22 18.37
C GLY A 216 12.82 23.55 17.00
N GLU A 217 12.58 22.24 16.94
CA GLU A 217 12.56 21.46 15.69
C GLU A 217 11.53 22.00 14.70
N ALA A 218 10.32 22.31 15.18
CA ALA A 218 9.24 22.88 14.36
C ALA A 218 9.66 24.21 13.72
N TYR A 219 10.26 25.10 14.50
CA TYR A 219 10.72 26.39 14.00
C TYR A 219 11.86 26.24 12.98
N GLU A 220 12.82 25.35 13.23
CA GLU A 220 13.94 25.11 12.31
C GLU A 220 13.46 24.60 10.95
N ILE A 221 12.52 23.65 10.94
CA ILE A 221 11.98 23.07 9.71
C ILE A 221 11.11 24.06 8.95
N LEU A 222 10.22 24.78 9.65
CA LEU A 222 9.24 25.66 9.00
C LEU A 222 9.85 27.00 8.53
N THR A 223 10.99 27.40 9.09
CA THR A 223 11.67 28.65 8.71
C THR A 223 12.55 28.50 7.48
N ASP A 224 13.21 27.35 7.31
CA ASP A 224 14.05 27.07 6.14
C ASP A 224 13.16 26.60 4.96
N PRO A 225 13.14 27.32 3.82
CA PRO A 225 12.29 26.97 2.68
C PRO A 225 12.59 25.57 2.13
N ALA A 226 13.84 25.11 2.16
CA ALA A 226 14.21 23.79 1.67
C ALA A 226 13.73 22.68 2.62
N LYS A 227 13.79 22.90 3.93
CA LYS A 227 13.26 21.97 4.94
C LYS A 227 11.74 21.93 4.91
N LYS A 228 11.10 23.10 4.81
CA LYS A 228 9.65 23.24 4.71
C LYS A 228 9.08 22.48 3.51
N GLU A 229 9.70 22.62 2.34
CA GLU A 229 9.27 21.90 1.13
C GLU A 229 9.32 20.38 1.32
N LEU A 230 10.38 19.84 1.93
CA LEU A 230 10.51 18.41 2.21
C LEU A 230 9.49 17.95 3.26
N TYR A 231 9.25 18.76 4.29
CA TYR A 231 8.21 18.49 5.28
C TYR A 231 6.82 18.42 4.62
N GLU A 232 6.48 19.35 3.74
CA GLU A 232 5.21 19.36 3.01
C GLU A 232 5.07 18.15 2.08
N LYS A 233 6.17 17.68 1.47
CA LYS A 233 6.19 16.46 0.65
C LYS A 233 5.92 15.18 1.43
N GLY A 234 6.05 15.18 2.75
CA GLY A 234 5.77 13.99 3.57
C GLY A 234 6.98 13.45 4.34
N TYR A 235 8.17 14.04 4.17
CA TYR A 235 9.37 13.57 4.86
C TYR A 235 9.28 13.84 6.38
N ASP A 236 9.91 12.96 7.14
CA ASP A 236 10.18 13.10 8.56
C ASP A 236 11.52 13.85 8.80
N LEU A 237 11.82 14.18 10.05
CA LEU A 237 13.05 14.90 10.43
C LEU A 237 14.32 14.22 9.85
N GLU A 238 14.39 12.91 9.97
CA GLU A 238 15.52 12.11 9.47
C GLU A 238 15.63 12.19 7.95
N GLY A 239 14.53 11.96 7.23
CA GLY A 239 14.50 12.06 5.77
C GLY A 239 14.78 13.47 5.26
N ILE A 240 14.34 14.52 5.96
CA ILE A 240 14.67 15.91 5.63
C ILE A 240 16.18 16.13 5.71
N ASN A 241 16.80 15.71 6.81
CA ASN A 241 18.25 15.86 7.01
C ASN A 241 19.05 15.07 5.98
N GLU A 242 18.65 13.84 5.68
CA GLU A 242 19.30 13.02 4.65
C GLU A 242 19.25 13.69 3.26
N GLN A 243 18.09 14.21 2.86
CA GLN A 243 17.93 14.90 1.57
C GLN A 243 18.78 16.17 1.47
N ILE A 244 18.92 16.91 2.57
CA ILE A 244 19.77 18.10 2.64
C ILE A 244 21.24 17.72 2.51
N GLU A 245 21.69 16.68 3.21
CA GLU A 245 23.05 16.18 3.12
C GLU A 245 23.37 15.64 1.72
N LEU A 246 22.44 14.93 1.09
CA LEU A 246 22.58 14.50 -0.30
C LEU A 246 22.70 15.69 -1.27
N LYS A 247 21.90 16.75 -1.08
CA LYS A 247 22.02 17.98 -1.87
C LYS A 247 23.38 18.64 -1.67
N LYS A 248 23.86 18.76 -0.42
CA LYS A 248 25.18 19.32 -0.09
C LYS A 248 26.33 18.53 -0.73
N ARG A 249 26.26 17.20 -0.73
CA ARG A 249 27.25 16.34 -1.41
C ARG A 249 27.28 16.59 -2.92
N ARG A 250 26.12 16.80 -3.53
CA ARG A 250 26.00 17.07 -4.98
C ARG A 250 26.54 18.46 -5.36
N THR A 251 26.28 19.48 -4.56
CA THR A 251 26.81 20.84 -4.80
C THR A 251 28.28 20.99 -4.42
N GLY A 252 28.77 20.24 -3.44
CA GLY A 252 30.19 20.22 -3.04
C GLY A 252 31.13 19.65 -4.09
N CYS A 253 30.64 18.86 -5.06
CA CYS A 253 31.47 18.30 -6.13
C CYS A 253 31.82 19.33 -7.24
N CYS A 254 31.14 20.48 -7.29
CA CYS A 254 31.32 21.48 -8.34
C CYS A 254 32.34 22.58 -8.02
N ASN A 255 32.77 22.75 -6.75
CA ASN A 255 33.70 23.81 -6.34
C ASN A 255 35.17 23.36 -6.19
N GLY A 256 35.51 22.17 -6.72
CA GLY A 256 36.80 21.50 -6.45
C GLY A 256 37.64 21.10 -7.67
N ARG A 257 37.43 21.68 -8.86
CA ARG A 257 38.36 21.53 -9.99
C ARG A 257 38.58 22.86 -10.70
N GLY A 258 39.44 23.68 -10.09
CA GLY A 258 40.38 24.46 -10.89
C GLY A 258 41.37 23.50 -11.56
N GLY A 259 41.54 23.65 -12.87
CA GLY A 259 42.59 22.99 -13.65
C GLY A 259 42.21 21.65 -14.28
N CYS A 260 41.63 21.70 -15.48
CA CYS A 260 42.03 20.81 -16.57
C CYS A 260 41.94 21.62 -17.86
N CYS A 261 43.13 21.98 -18.36
CA CYS A 261 43.38 22.29 -19.77
C CYS A 261 43.06 21.07 -20.64
#